data_AF-A0A382RSW7-F1
#
_entry.id   AF-A0A382RSW7-F1
#
_cell.length_a   1.000
_cell.length_b   1.000
_cell.length_c   1.000
_cell.angle_alpha   90.00
_cell.angle_beta   90.00
_cell.angle_gamma   90.00
#
_symmetry.space_group_name_H-M   'P 1'
#
loop_
_entity.id
_entity.type
_entity.pdbx_description
1 polymer ?
#
loop_
_entity_poly.entity_id
_entity_poly.type
_entity_poly.pdbx_seq_one_letter_code
_entity_poly.pdbx_strand_id
1 'polypeptide(L)'
;MITKAGKINPSNKMKRVDCKGKIIAPGFIDIHAHFREPGREDKETLATGARAAFAGGFTRVCVMPNTDPPLDTPESIRFILEKSIDLPVDIFPIGAITIGQKGMELTEVGEMVKAGAVAISDDGLPVQNGQVLRYALEYAKKYGVPVINHAEDIHLRNDGVMNESTLSTRLGLPGNPDISESVM
;
A
#
# COMPACT_ATOMS: atom_id res chain seq x y z
N MET A 1 -11.47 -20.76 8.66
CA MET A 1 -11.14 -21.69 7.56
C MET A 1 -12.40 -22.17 6.87
N ILE A 2 -12.37 -22.32 5.54
CA ILE A 2 -13.44 -22.97 4.77
C ILE A 2 -13.28 -24.49 4.91
N THR A 3 -14.31 -25.19 5.37
CA THR A 3 -14.24 -26.65 5.61
C THR A 3 -14.70 -27.48 4.41
N LYS A 4 -15.69 -27.00 3.64
CA LYS A 4 -16.23 -27.62 2.42
C LYS A 4 -16.79 -26.54 1.49
N ALA A 5 -16.78 -26.80 0.18
CA ALA A 5 -17.41 -25.96 -0.85
C ALA A 5 -18.25 -26.84 -1.80
N GLY A 6 -19.34 -26.28 -2.37
CA GLY A 6 -20.24 -26.97 -3.28
C GLY A 6 -21.63 -27.24 -2.70
N LYS A 7 -22.34 -28.24 -3.24
CA LYS A 7 -23.63 -28.69 -2.70
C LYS A 7 -23.40 -29.45 -1.39
N ILE A 8 -23.88 -28.89 -0.28
CA ILE A 8 -23.67 -29.44 1.07
C ILE A 8 -25.04 -29.62 1.72
N ASN A 9 -25.19 -30.69 2.51
CA ASN A 9 -26.31 -30.88 3.44
C ASN A 9 -25.88 -30.42 4.84
N PRO A 10 -26.12 -29.16 5.23
CA PRO A 10 -25.68 -28.65 6.53
C PRO A 10 -26.50 -29.24 7.68
N SER A 11 -25.87 -29.42 8.84
CA SER A 11 -26.60 -29.83 10.06
C SER A 11 -27.52 -28.70 10.54
N ASN A 12 -28.53 -29.04 11.34
CA ASN A 12 -29.46 -28.04 11.91
C ASN A 12 -28.81 -27.14 12.98
N LYS A 13 -27.57 -27.43 13.41
CA LYS A 13 -26.85 -26.66 14.43
C LYS A 13 -26.00 -25.51 13.85
N MET A 14 -26.00 -25.32 12.53
CA MET A 14 -25.20 -24.28 11.88
C MET A 14 -26.00 -23.00 11.64
N LYS A 15 -25.40 -21.84 11.93
CA LYS A 15 -25.95 -20.53 11.50
C LYS A 15 -25.97 -20.48 9.98
N ARG A 16 -27.12 -20.14 9.40
CA ARG A 16 -27.33 -20.04 7.94
C ARG A 16 -27.42 -18.57 7.54
N VAL A 17 -26.80 -18.24 6.42
CA VAL A 17 -26.90 -16.92 5.77
C VAL A 17 -27.43 -17.18 4.36
N ASP A 18 -28.56 -16.57 4.00
CA ASP A 18 -29.13 -16.71 2.66
C ASP A 18 -28.42 -15.77 1.69
N CYS A 19 -27.68 -16.35 0.76
CA CYS A 19 -26.96 -15.64 -0.30
C CYS A 19 -27.61 -15.83 -1.69
N LYS A 20 -28.90 -16.22 -1.75
CA LYS A 20 -29.59 -16.45 -3.03
C LYS A 20 -29.55 -15.19 -3.91
N GLY A 21 -29.12 -15.37 -5.16
CA GLY A 21 -28.98 -14.28 -6.14
C GLY A 21 -27.81 -13.33 -5.86
N LYS A 22 -26.89 -13.68 -4.94
CA LYS A 22 -25.65 -12.94 -4.67
C LYS A 22 -24.44 -13.67 -5.25
N ILE A 23 -23.35 -12.93 -5.42
CA ILE A 23 -22.04 -13.48 -5.75
C ILE A 23 -21.31 -13.79 -4.45
N ILE A 24 -20.81 -15.01 -4.31
CA ILE A 24 -19.89 -15.40 -3.24
C ILE A 24 -18.49 -15.42 -3.86
N ALA A 25 -17.61 -14.55 -3.39
CA ALA A 25 -16.23 -14.44 -3.84
C ALA A 25 -15.27 -14.58 -2.64
N PRO A 26 -13.99 -14.92 -2.89
CA PRO A 26 -12.94 -14.68 -1.91
C PRO A 26 -12.91 -13.20 -1.50
N GLY A 27 -12.50 -12.91 -0.27
CA GLY A 27 -12.25 -11.54 0.15
C GLY A 27 -11.16 -10.89 -0.71
N PHE A 28 -11.37 -9.64 -1.09
CA PHE A 28 -10.43 -8.92 -1.93
C PHE A 28 -9.16 -8.55 -1.16
N ILE A 29 -8.09 -8.37 -1.91
CA ILE A 29 -6.79 -7.92 -1.41
C ILE A 29 -6.45 -6.63 -2.13
N ASP A 30 -6.25 -5.56 -1.37
CA ASP A 30 -5.75 -4.30 -1.89
C ASP A 30 -4.26 -4.19 -1.54
N ILE A 31 -3.41 -3.96 -2.54
CA ILE A 31 -1.97 -3.84 -2.35
C ILE A 31 -1.51 -2.38 -2.23
N HIS A 32 -2.42 -1.40 -2.34
CA HIS A 32 -2.08 0.03 -2.34
C HIS A 32 -3.15 0.88 -1.64
N ALA A 33 -3.03 1.05 -0.33
CA ALA A 33 -3.94 1.92 0.44
C ALA A 33 -3.21 2.99 1.28
N HIS A 34 -3.91 4.10 1.51
CA HIS A 34 -3.42 5.24 2.29
C HIS A 34 -4.31 5.48 3.50
N PHE A 35 -3.95 4.91 4.65
CA PHE A 35 -4.74 5.05 5.89
C PHE A 35 -4.34 6.26 6.74
N ARG A 36 -3.31 7.01 6.34
CA ARG A 36 -2.92 8.33 6.84
C ARG A 36 -2.54 8.42 8.33
N GLU A 37 -2.67 7.34 9.07
CA GLU A 37 -2.20 7.19 10.44
C GLU A 37 -0.91 6.36 10.46
N PRO A 38 0.17 6.83 11.11
CA PRO A 38 0.25 8.04 11.95
C PRO A 38 0.35 9.39 11.20
N GLY A 39 -0.07 10.46 11.87
CA GLY A 39 0.29 11.85 11.54
C GLY A 39 -0.77 12.67 10.82
N ARG A 40 -1.64 12.02 10.04
CA ARG A 40 -2.75 12.65 9.31
C ARG A 40 -4.09 11.99 9.61
N GLU A 41 -4.35 11.75 10.91
CA GLU A 41 -5.59 11.20 11.44
C GLU A 41 -6.82 12.07 11.13
N ASP A 42 -6.60 13.35 10.78
CA ASP A 42 -7.62 14.26 10.26
C ASP A 42 -8.19 13.81 8.91
N LYS A 43 -7.40 13.05 8.13
CA LYS A 43 -7.81 12.52 6.82
C LYS A 43 -8.39 11.13 6.90
N GLU A 44 -7.70 10.23 7.61
CA GLU A 44 -8.11 8.83 7.79
C GLU A 44 -7.32 8.23 8.98
N THR A 45 -7.87 7.20 9.62
CA THR A 45 -7.22 6.39 10.66
C THR A 45 -7.20 4.92 10.26
N LEU A 46 -6.35 4.10 10.90
CA LEU A 46 -6.35 2.66 10.67
C LEU A 46 -7.74 2.06 10.88
N ALA A 47 -8.46 2.52 11.91
CA ALA A 47 -9.79 2.01 12.24
C ALA A 47 -10.87 2.42 11.22
N THR A 48 -10.83 3.65 10.72
CA THR A 48 -11.79 4.15 9.71
C THR A 48 -11.50 3.54 8.34
N GLY A 49 -10.25 3.53 7.91
CA GLY A 49 -9.79 2.88 6.68
C GLY A 49 -10.10 1.37 6.65
N ALA A 50 -9.87 0.66 7.77
CA ALA A 50 -10.22 -0.75 7.87
C ALA A 50 -11.72 -1.02 7.72
N ARG A 51 -12.58 -0.16 8.28
CA ARG A 51 -14.04 -0.26 8.09
C ARG A 51 -14.44 0.02 6.64
N ALA A 52 -13.81 1.00 6.00
CA ALA A 52 -14.05 1.30 4.59
C ALA A 52 -13.65 0.12 3.69
N ALA A 53 -12.46 -0.45 3.91
CA ALA A 53 -11.98 -1.64 3.21
C ALA A 53 -12.93 -2.84 3.39
N PHE A 54 -13.35 -3.11 4.63
CA PHE A 54 -14.31 -4.17 4.93
C PHE A 54 -15.64 -3.98 4.18
N ALA A 55 -16.17 -2.75 4.20
CA ALA A 55 -17.40 -2.41 3.47
C ALA A 55 -17.26 -2.56 1.95
N GLY A 56 -16.06 -2.34 1.42
CA GLY A 56 -15.69 -2.56 0.00
C GLY A 56 -15.49 -4.03 -0.38
N GLY A 57 -15.52 -4.97 0.58
CA GLY A 57 -15.30 -6.40 0.35
C GLY A 57 -13.83 -6.81 0.43
N PHE A 58 -12.94 -5.92 0.87
CA PHE A 58 -11.55 -6.26 1.15
C PHE A 58 -11.42 -6.91 2.51
N THR A 59 -10.61 -7.96 2.57
CA THR A 59 -10.25 -8.64 3.83
C THR A 59 -8.80 -8.42 4.20
N ARG A 60 -7.98 -7.94 3.26
CA ARG A 60 -6.55 -7.69 3.41
C ARG A 60 -6.16 -6.41 2.69
N VAL A 61 -5.35 -5.58 3.32
CA VAL A 61 -4.96 -4.28 2.78
C VAL A 61 -3.50 -4.02 3.07
N CYS A 62 -2.72 -3.61 2.07
CA CYS A 62 -1.36 -3.12 2.26
C CYS A 62 -1.34 -1.60 2.38
N VAL A 63 -0.76 -1.07 3.46
CA VAL A 63 -0.70 0.38 3.71
C VAL A 63 0.65 0.96 3.33
N MET A 64 0.63 2.08 2.61
CA MET A 64 1.82 2.78 2.11
C MET A 64 2.62 3.44 3.24
N PRO A 65 3.96 3.57 3.08
CA PRO A 65 4.84 4.09 4.13
C PRO A 65 4.83 5.62 4.29
N ASN A 66 4.11 6.37 3.46
CA ASN A 66 4.12 7.84 3.46
C ASN A 66 3.17 8.47 4.48
N THR A 67 3.32 8.01 5.71
CA THR A 67 2.76 8.58 6.94
C THR A 67 3.70 9.62 7.53
N ASP A 68 3.32 10.24 8.65
CA ASP A 68 4.19 11.16 9.40
C ASP A 68 4.25 10.73 10.90
N PRO A 69 5.37 10.14 11.36
CA PRO A 69 6.57 9.82 10.60
C PRO A 69 6.35 8.70 9.55
N PRO A 70 7.22 8.59 8.52
CA PRO A 70 7.17 7.49 7.56
C PRO A 70 7.39 6.12 8.22
N LEU A 71 6.95 5.06 7.56
CA LEU A 71 7.20 3.68 8.03
C LEU A 71 8.60 3.19 7.65
N ASP A 72 9.63 3.87 8.15
CA ASP A 72 11.04 3.67 7.77
C ASP A 72 11.89 2.94 8.83
N THR A 73 11.25 2.44 9.88
CA THR A 73 11.88 1.72 11.01
C THR A 73 11.11 0.45 11.41
N PRO A 74 11.77 -0.58 11.98
CA PRO A 74 11.09 -1.76 12.51
C PRO A 74 10.00 -1.42 13.54
N GLU A 75 10.20 -0.37 14.34
CA GLU A 75 9.26 0.10 15.36
C GLU A 75 7.98 0.64 14.72
N SER A 76 8.10 1.43 13.65
CA SER A 76 6.94 1.95 12.92
C SER A 76 6.11 0.83 12.28
N ILE A 77 6.76 -0.22 11.77
CA ILE A 77 6.11 -1.42 11.23
C ILE A 77 5.33 -2.15 12.33
N ARG A 78 5.96 -2.40 13.50
CA ARG A 78 5.29 -3.05 14.63
C ARG A 78 4.11 -2.24 15.14
N PHE A 79 4.24 -0.91 15.20
CA PHE A 79 3.15 -0.03 15.61
C PHE A 79 1.89 -0.25 14.76
N ILE A 80 2.01 -0.31 13.43
CA ILE A 80 0.87 -0.57 12.54
C ILE A 80 0.24 -1.92 12.84
N LEU A 81 1.07 -2.97 12.96
CA LEU A 81 0.60 -4.32 13.22
C LEU A 81 -0.14 -4.41 14.55
N GLU A 82 0.47 -3.93 15.64
CA GLU A 82 -0.11 -3.93 16.98
C GLU A 82 -1.42 -3.14 17.06
N LYS A 83 -1.47 -1.97 16.41
CA LYS A 83 -2.68 -1.14 16.40
C LYS A 83 -3.81 -1.72 15.54
N SER A 84 -3.48 -2.61 14.60
CA SER A 84 -4.44 -3.20 13.67
C SER A 84 -5.05 -4.52 14.09
N ILE A 85 -4.61 -5.13 15.21
CA ILE A 85 -4.98 -6.50 15.63
C ILE A 85 -6.50 -6.73 15.68
N ASP A 86 -7.26 -5.77 16.22
CA ASP A 86 -8.70 -5.90 16.44
C ASP A 86 -9.55 -5.26 15.33
N LEU A 87 -8.94 -4.93 14.18
CA LEU A 87 -9.61 -4.30 13.06
C LEU A 87 -10.32 -5.34 12.17
N PRO A 88 -11.36 -4.92 11.41
CA PRO A 88 -12.18 -5.85 10.63
C PRO A 88 -11.48 -6.43 9.38
N VAL A 89 -10.27 -5.97 9.05
CA VAL A 89 -9.45 -6.47 7.93
C VAL A 89 -8.00 -6.63 8.40
N ASP A 90 -7.28 -7.58 7.79
CA ASP A 90 -5.84 -7.73 8.03
C ASP A 90 -5.08 -6.57 7.36
N ILE A 91 -4.25 -5.85 8.12
CA ILE A 91 -3.42 -4.75 7.59
C ILE A 91 -1.96 -5.23 7.49
N PHE A 92 -1.36 -5.02 6.32
CA PHE A 92 0.02 -5.37 6.02
C PHE A 92 0.83 -4.10 5.72
N PRO A 93 1.74 -3.65 6.61
CA PRO A 93 2.51 -2.45 6.34
C PRO A 93 3.56 -2.68 5.25
N ILE A 94 3.76 -1.66 4.42
CA ILE A 94 4.88 -1.54 3.49
C ILE A 94 5.89 -0.58 4.11
N GLY A 95 7.17 -0.96 4.11
CA GLY A 95 8.24 -0.13 4.66
C GLY A 95 8.81 0.85 3.65
N ALA A 96 9.36 1.97 4.11
CA ALA A 96 10.04 2.92 3.24
C ALA A 96 11.32 2.30 2.63
N ILE A 97 11.64 2.62 1.38
CA ILE A 97 12.95 2.27 0.79
C ILE A 97 14.04 3.09 1.47
N THR A 98 13.79 4.39 1.69
CA THR A 98 14.79 5.31 2.23
C THR A 98 14.38 5.99 3.53
N ILE A 99 15.37 6.37 4.33
CA ILE A 99 15.17 7.06 5.60
C ILE A 99 14.44 8.38 5.35
N GLY A 100 13.29 8.55 6.01
CA GLY A 100 12.38 9.67 5.82
C GLY A 100 11.84 9.83 4.39
N GLN A 101 11.90 8.78 3.56
CA GLN A 101 11.55 8.80 2.14
C GLN A 101 12.29 9.88 1.32
N LYS A 102 13.56 10.14 1.66
CA LYS A 102 14.37 11.21 1.05
C LYS A 102 15.09 10.79 -0.24
N GLY A 103 15.03 9.53 -0.63
CA GLY A 103 15.71 9.00 -1.83
C GLY A 103 17.24 8.93 -1.71
N MET A 104 17.82 9.09 -0.50
CA MET A 104 19.27 9.22 -0.29
C MET A 104 19.92 7.97 0.31
N GLU A 105 19.40 7.49 1.44
CA GLU A 105 19.98 6.41 2.24
C GLU A 105 18.94 5.34 2.49
N LEU A 106 19.30 4.07 2.29
CA LEU A 106 18.39 2.94 2.51
C LEU A 106 18.03 2.79 3.99
N THR A 107 16.81 2.35 4.24
CA THR A 107 16.35 1.90 5.56
C THR A 107 16.96 0.55 5.95
N GLU A 108 16.71 0.13 7.20
CA GLU A 108 17.03 -1.21 7.68
C GLU A 108 16.04 -2.26 7.13
N VAL A 109 16.02 -2.45 5.80
CA VAL A 109 15.07 -3.32 5.08
C VAL A 109 14.92 -4.70 5.73
N GLY A 110 16.03 -5.32 6.11
CA GLY A 110 16.03 -6.63 6.74
C GLY A 110 15.30 -6.68 8.08
N GLU A 111 15.48 -5.66 8.91
CA GLU A 111 14.83 -5.59 10.23
C GLU A 111 13.36 -5.21 10.09
N MET A 112 13.00 -4.37 9.11
CA MET A 112 11.60 -4.06 8.80
C MET A 112 10.83 -5.29 8.29
N VAL A 113 11.44 -6.09 7.41
CA VAL A 113 10.81 -7.34 6.93
C VAL A 113 10.62 -8.31 8.09
N LYS A 114 11.61 -8.46 8.99
CA LYS A 114 11.46 -9.27 10.21
C LYS A 114 10.37 -8.73 11.14
N ALA A 115 10.18 -7.42 11.19
CA ALA A 115 9.12 -6.78 11.96
C ALA A 115 7.72 -6.97 11.33
N GLY A 116 7.65 -7.35 10.05
CA GLY A 116 6.40 -7.70 9.36
C GLY A 116 6.09 -6.86 8.12
N ALA A 117 7.04 -6.07 7.62
CA ALA A 117 6.89 -5.38 6.33
C ALA A 117 6.79 -6.40 5.19
N VAL A 118 5.75 -6.29 4.35
CA VAL A 118 5.50 -7.24 3.25
C VAL A 118 6.12 -6.82 1.92
N ALA A 119 6.52 -5.56 1.81
CA ALA A 119 7.20 -4.96 0.66
C ALA A 119 7.95 -3.70 1.11
N ILE A 120 8.75 -3.11 0.21
CA ILE A 120 9.31 -1.78 0.39
C ILE A 120 8.93 -0.83 -0.74
N SER A 121 8.69 0.45 -0.42
CA SER A 121 8.30 1.50 -1.38
C SER A 121 8.63 2.88 -0.84
N ASP A 122 8.96 3.86 -1.68
CA ASP A 122 8.88 5.29 -1.32
C ASP A 122 7.67 5.95 -2.00
N ASP A 123 6.49 5.32 -1.94
CA ASP A 123 5.27 5.82 -2.60
C ASP A 123 4.97 7.30 -2.30
N GLY A 124 4.66 8.05 -3.36
CA GLY A 124 4.46 9.49 -3.34
C GLY A 124 5.75 10.33 -3.35
N LEU A 125 6.92 9.72 -3.15
CA LEU A 125 8.25 10.36 -3.18
C LEU A 125 9.24 9.48 -3.98
N PRO A 126 9.21 9.55 -5.32
CA PRO A 126 9.92 8.60 -6.18
C PRO A 126 11.44 8.59 -5.98
N VAL A 127 12.04 7.40 -5.94
CA VAL A 127 13.50 7.23 -5.80
C VAL A 127 14.20 7.56 -7.12
N GLN A 128 14.66 8.80 -7.27
CA GLN A 128 15.34 9.27 -8.48
C GLN A 128 16.73 8.64 -8.68
N ASN A 129 17.42 8.28 -7.59
CA ASN A 129 18.76 7.75 -7.67
C ASN A 129 18.73 6.24 -8.01
N GLY A 130 19.05 5.92 -9.27
CA GLY A 130 19.10 4.54 -9.75
C GLY A 130 20.06 3.61 -8.98
N GLN A 131 21.10 4.16 -8.32
CA GLN A 131 21.95 3.37 -7.43
C GLN A 131 21.21 2.94 -6.16
N VAL A 132 20.45 3.86 -5.56
CA VAL A 132 19.62 3.57 -4.36
C VAL A 132 18.55 2.55 -4.72
N LEU A 133 17.83 2.73 -5.84
CA LEU A 133 16.82 1.79 -6.29
C LEU A 133 17.41 0.41 -6.62
N ARG A 134 18.59 0.36 -7.26
CA ARG A 134 19.31 -0.89 -7.49
C ARG A 134 19.63 -1.61 -6.18
N TYR A 135 20.15 -0.89 -5.18
CA TYR A 135 20.44 -1.50 -3.88
C TYR A 135 19.17 -1.96 -3.17
N ALA A 136 18.07 -1.19 -3.25
CA ALA A 136 16.77 -1.60 -2.73
C ALA A 136 16.34 -2.94 -3.33
N LEU A 137 16.46 -3.12 -4.65
CA LEU A 137 16.16 -4.37 -5.35
C LEU A 137 17.07 -5.53 -4.90
N GLU A 138 18.38 -5.29 -4.74
CA GLU A 138 19.34 -6.30 -4.26
C GLU A 138 19.03 -6.76 -2.83
N TYR A 139 18.69 -5.84 -1.93
CA TYR A 139 18.30 -6.15 -0.55
C TYR A 139 16.92 -6.83 -0.48
N ALA A 140 15.92 -6.32 -1.20
CA ALA A 140 14.59 -6.90 -1.24
C ALA A 140 14.63 -8.35 -1.75
N LYS A 141 15.45 -8.64 -2.77
CA LYS A 141 15.72 -10.00 -3.25
C LYS A 141 16.29 -10.91 -2.17
N LYS A 142 17.21 -10.42 -1.32
CA LYS A 142 17.79 -11.19 -0.21
C LYS A 142 16.75 -11.58 0.84
N TYR A 143 15.75 -10.72 1.08
CA TYR A 143 14.70 -10.94 2.08
C TYR A 143 13.39 -11.50 1.52
N GLY A 144 13.29 -11.68 0.19
CA GLY A 144 12.13 -12.29 -0.45
C GLY A 144 10.88 -11.41 -0.46
N VAL A 145 11.05 -10.08 -0.42
CA VAL A 145 9.96 -9.10 -0.54
C VAL A 145 10.07 -8.32 -1.84
N PRO A 146 8.95 -7.83 -2.42
CA PRO A 146 8.99 -6.99 -3.60
C PRO A 146 9.39 -5.54 -3.26
N VAL A 147 9.93 -4.85 -4.27
CA VAL A 147 10.03 -3.39 -4.30
C VAL A 147 8.86 -2.86 -5.12
N ILE A 148 8.12 -1.89 -4.58
CA ILE A 148 7.00 -1.22 -5.26
C ILE A 148 7.46 0.19 -5.63
N ASN A 149 7.54 0.47 -6.93
CA ASN A 149 7.97 1.76 -7.43
C ASN A 149 6.77 2.65 -7.77
N HIS A 150 6.73 3.85 -7.21
CA HIS A 150 5.92 4.94 -7.75
C HIS A 150 6.73 5.58 -8.88
N ALA A 151 6.56 5.07 -10.10
CA ALA A 151 7.35 5.48 -11.25
C ALA A 151 6.93 6.89 -11.70
N GLU A 152 7.73 7.89 -11.30
CA GLU A 152 7.57 9.27 -11.72
C GLU A 152 8.92 10.03 -11.66
N ASP A 153 9.46 10.40 -12.82
CA ASP A 153 10.59 11.33 -12.92
C ASP A 153 10.08 12.73 -12.58
N ILE A 154 10.58 13.26 -11.46
CA ILE A 154 10.09 14.54 -10.91
C ILE A 154 10.46 15.74 -11.78
N HIS A 155 11.49 15.61 -12.63
CA HIS A 155 11.92 16.67 -13.53
C HIS A 155 11.09 16.70 -14.82
N LEU A 156 10.67 15.52 -15.30
CA LEU A 156 9.73 15.40 -16.42
C LEU A 156 8.30 15.75 -16.02
N ARG A 157 7.85 15.30 -14.83
CA ARG A 157 6.56 15.73 -14.24
C ARG A 157 6.53 17.23 -14.04
N ASN A 158 7.64 17.80 -13.56
CA ASN A 158 7.73 19.19 -13.13
C ASN A 158 6.60 19.51 -12.11
N ASP A 159 5.92 20.66 -12.26
CA ASP A 159 4.74 21.05 -11.46
C ASP A 159 3.41 20.62 -12.12
N GLY A 160 3.41 19.53 -12.90
CA GLY A 160 2.23 18.97 -13.53
C GLY A 160 1.15 18.58 -12.51
N VAL A 161 -0.09 19.05 -12.70
CA VAL A 161 -1.22 18.80 -11.77
C VAL A 161 -2.29 17.88 -12.35
N MET A 162 -2.15 17.51 -13.63
CA MET A 162 -3.01 16.58 -14.35
C MET A 162 -2.26 16.03 -15.57
N ASN A 163 -2.81 15.02 -16.25
CA ASN A 163 -2.21 14.48 -17.47
C ASN A 163 -1.97 15.56 -18.56
N GLU A 164 -0.77 15.58 -19.13
CA GLU A 164 -0.45 16.45 -20.27
C GLU A 164 -1.29 16.06 -21.49
N SER A 165 -2.16 16.97 -21.94
CA SER A 165 -3.06 16.72 -23.04
C SER A 165 -3.64 18.02 -23.60
N THR A 166 -4.37 17.92 -24.71
CA THR A 166 -5.15 19.04 -25.24
C THR A 166 -6.13 19.60 -24.20
N LEU A 167 -6.60 18.79 -23.25
CA LEU A 167 -7.46 19.24 -22.16
C LEU A 167 -6.72 20.11 -21.15
N SER A 168 -5.51 19.71 -20.71
CA SER A 168 -4.72 20.52 -19.77
C SER A 168 -4.37 21.88 -20.37
N THR A 169 -4.04 21.92 -21.66
CA THR A 169 -3.84 23.17 -22.42
C THR A 169 -5.11 24.04 -22.43
N ARG A 170 -6.29 23.45 -22.70
CA ARG A 170 -7.56 24.19 -22.73
C ARG A 170 -7.96 24.74 -21.36
N LEU A 171 -7.62 24.04 -20.29
CA LEU A 171 -7.88 24.47 -18.91
C LEU A 171 -6.81 25.44 -18.37
N GLY A 172 -5.69 25.60 -19.07
CA GLY A 172 -4.56 26.39 -18.60
C GLY A 172 -3.83 25.75 -17.41
N LEU A 173 -3.91 24.43 -17.25
CA LEU A 173 -3.29 23.69 -16.16
C LEU A 173 -1.98 23.04 -16.62
N PRO A 174 -0.91 23.08 -15.80
CA PRO A 174 0.34 22.35 -16.09
C PRO A 174 0.10 20.84 -16.23
N GLY A 175 0.65 20.24 -17.29
CA GLY A 175 0.55 18.81 -17.58
C GLY A 175 1.71 18.00 -17.01
N ASN A 176 1.42 16.77 -16.57
CA ASN A 176 2.39 15.71 -16.31
C ASN A 176 2.41 14.78 -17.54
N PRO A 177 3.52 14.72 -18.31
CA PRO A 177 3.60 13.89 -19.51
C PRO A 177 3.77 12.40 -19.17
N ASP A 178 3.30 11.52 -20.05
CA ASP A 178 3.40 10.05 -19.92
C ASP A 178 4.85 9.53 -19.80
N ILE A 179 5.80 10.25 -20.41
CA ILE A 179 7.22 9.96 -20.32
C ILE A 179 7.77 10.10 -18.90
N SER A 180 7.12 10.85 -18.00
CA SER A 180 7.55 10.93 -16.59
C SER A 180 7.45 9.58 -15.89
N GLU A 181 6.44 8.77 -16.23
CA GLU A 181 6.28 7.41 -15.73
C GLU A 181 7.20 6.44 -16.50
N SER A 182 7.21 6.54 -17.83
CA SER A 182 7.80 5.51 -18.70
C SER A 182 9.33 5.41 -18.67
N VAL A 183 10.04 6.42 -18.15
CA VAL A 183 11.51 6.40 -18.05
C VAL A 183 12.03 5.76 -16.76
N MET A 184 11.15 5.40 -15.82
CA MET A 184 11.47 4.90 -14.48
C MET A 184 11.11 3.42 -14.26
#